data_AF-A0A959ZHK2-F1
#
_entry.id   AF-A0A959ZHK2-F1
#
_cell.length_a   1.000
_cell.length_b   1.000
_cell.length_c   1.000
_cell.angle_alpha   90.00
_cell.angle_beta   90.00
_cell.angle_gamma   90.00
#
_symmetry.space_group_name_H-M   'P 1'
#
loop_
_entity.id
_entity.type
_entity.pdbx_description
1 polymer ?
#
loop_
_entity_poly.entity_id
_entity_poly.type
_entity_poly.pdbx_seq_one_letter_code
_entity_poly.pdbx_strand_id
1 'polypeptide(L)'
;VTGWWKDTGQLSDMLEANRLVLDDIETSLDGTIENSRVEGRVIVEEGAVLRDSLVRGPAVIGRGALVEGAYIGPYTSIGDDVRVINSEIEHSILLAGSSVENQAARIEASLLGREVRVTRSDSLPKTMQLLVGDRAEIEIV
;
A
#
# COMPACT_ATOMS: atom_id res chain seq x y z
N VAL A 1 19.25 -26.05 8.60
CA VAL A 1 18.06 -25.72 9.40
C VAL A 1 18.50 -24.80 10.52
N THR A 2 18.33 -23.48 10.37
CA THR A 2 18.81 -22.51 11.36
C THR A 2 17.99 -21.22 11.33
N GLY A 3 17.09 -21.09 12.29
CA GLY A 3 16.84 -19.81 12.98
C GLY A 3 15.85 -18.84 12.34
N TRP A 4 14.57 -19.24 12.20
CA TRP A 4 13.46 -18.36 11.79
C TRP A 4 12.90 -17.54 12.96
N TRP A 5 13.74 -16.83 13.71
CA TRP A 5 13.33 -15.88 14.75
C TRP A 5 14.48 -14.90 15.03
N LYS A 6 14.47 -13.72 14.40
CA LYS A 6 15.21 -12.53 14.87
C LYS A 6 14.39 -11.28 14.51
N ASP A 7 13.79 -10.70 15.55
CA ASP A 7 13.35 -9.31 15.66
C ASP A 7 12.31 -8.79 14.65
N THR A 8 11.03 -8.87 15.04
CA THR A 8 9.87 -8.21 14.39
C THR A 8 9.90 -6.67 14.49
N GLY A 9 11.01 -6.03 14.12
CA GLY A 9 11.19 -4.58 14.27
C GLY A 9 11.94 -3.86 13.14
N GLN A 10 12.59 -4.58 12.22
CA GLN A 10 13.22 -3.95 11.04
C GLN A 10 12.25 -3.96 9.87
N LEU A 11 12.13 -2.82 9.19
CA LEU A 11 11.27 -2.64 8.02
C LEU A 11 11.55 -3.69 6.93
N SER A 12 12.82 -3.99 6.68
CA SER A 12 13.25 -5.00 5.70
C SER A 12 12.68 -6.38 5.98
N ASP A 13 12.65 -6.80 7.25
CA ASP A 13 12.15 -8.13 7.63
C ASP A 13 10.63 -8.22 7.44
N MET A 14 9.92 -7.11 7.70
CA MET A 14 8.47 -7.02 7.45
C MET A 14 8.14 -7.09 5.96
N LEU A 15 8.89 -6.37 5.13
CA LEU A 15 8.72 -6.40 3.67
C LEU A 15 9.03 -7.79 3.10
N GLU A 16 10.08 -8.44 3.59
CA GLU A 16 10.42 -9.80 3.17
C GLU A 16 9.36 -10.82 3.60
N ALA A 17 8.86 -10.73 4.84
CA ALA A 17 7.75 -11.57 5.30
C ALA A 17 6.49 -11.36 4.45
N ASN A 18 6.17 -10.11 4.10
CA ASN A 18 5.06 -9.78 3.22
C ASN A 18 5.24 -10.39 1.82
N ARG A 19 6.45 -10.29 1.26
CA ARG A 19 6.81 -10.89 -0.03
C ARG A 19 6.55 -12.39 -0.05
N LEU A 20 6.99 -13.11 0.99
CA LEU A 20 6.78 -14.55 1.13
C LEU A 20 5.30 -14.92 1.19
N VAL A 21 4.49 -14.15 1.92
CA VAL A 21 3.03 -14.36 1.97
C VAL A 21 2.38 -14.12 0.62
N LEU A 22 2.76 -13.02 -0.06
CA LEU A 22 2.23 -12.63 -1.36
C LEU A 22 2.66 -13.59 -2.50
N ASP A 23 3.75 -14.33 -2.32
CA ASP A 23 4.20 -15.34 -3.29
C ASP A 23 3.31 -16.58 -3.34
N ASP A 24 2.50 -16.83 -2.32
CA ASP A 24 1.62 -18.00 -2.23
C ASP A 24 0.14 -17.69 -2.51
N ILE A 25 -0.21 -16.44 -2.81
CA ILE A 25 -1.61 -16.07 -3.08
C ILE A 25 -2.07 -16.54 -4.45
N GLU A 26 -3.35 -16.87 -4.54
CA GLU A 26 -4.07 -17.05 -5.81
C GLU A 26 -4.98 -15.85 -6.07
N THR A 27 -5.24 -15.55 -7.34
CA THR A 27 -6.09 -14.42 -7.72
C THR A 27 -7.52 -14.63 -7.22
N SER A 28 -8.07 -13.64 -6.50
CA SER A 28 -9.49 -13.57 -6.12
C SER A 28 -9.98 -12.14 -6.32
N LEU A 29 -11.10 -11.92 -7.01
CA LEU A 29 -11.57 -10.58 -7.37
C LEU A 29 -13.03 -10.41 -6.91
N ASP A 30 -13.22 -10.24 -5.61
CA ASP A 30 -14.53 -10.12 -4.94
C ASP A 30 -15.00 -8.65 -4.80
N GLY A 31 -14.09 -7.68 -5.01
CA GLY A 31 -14.40 -6.25 -5.05
C GLY A 31 -14.89 -5.73 -6.41
N THR A 32 -15.10 -4.41 -6.47
CA THR A 32 -15.58 -3.70 -7.67
C THR A 32 -14.40 -3.15 -8.49
N ILE A 33 -14.41 -3.37 -9.80
CA ILE A 33 -13.36 -2.91 -10.72
C ILE A 33 -14.00 -2.04 -11.82
N GLU A 34 -13.70 -0.75 -11.82
CA GLU A 34 -14.26 0.27 -12.72
C GLU A 34 -13.12 0.89 -13.54
N ASN A 35 -13.15 0.77 -14.88
CA ASN A 35 -12.13 1.32 -15.79
C ASN A 35 -10.68 1.00 -15.37
N SER A 36 -10.48 -0.12 -14.70
CA SER A 36 -9.21 -0.48 -14.08
C SER A 36 -8.67 -1.77 -14.69
N ARG A 37 -7.35 -1.95 -14.62
CA ARG A 37 -6.67 -3.16 -15.09
C ARG A 37 -5.99 -3.86 -13.93
N VAL A 38 -6.20 -5.16 -13.83
CA VAL A 38 -5.56 -6.03 -12.84
C VAL A 38 -4.71 -7.05 -13.60
N GLU A 39 -3.43 -7.14 -13.27
CA GLU A 39 -2.47 -8.05 -13.93
C GLU A 39 -1.74 -8.92 -12.90
N GLY A 40 -1.59 -10.21 -13.18
CA GLY A 40 -0.90 -11.14 -12.28
C GLY A 40 -1.77 -11.64 -11.12
N ARG A 41 -1.12 -12.06 -10.04
CA ARG A 41 -1.78 -12.65 -8.86
C ARG A 41 -2.30 -11.53 -7.95
N VAL A 42 -3.59 -11.28 -7.93
CA VAL A 42 -4.14 -10.17 -7.13
C VAL A 42 -5.36 -10.64 -6.38
N ILE A 43 -5.39 -10.35 -5.08
CA ILE A 43 -6.60 -10.46 -4.27
C ILE A 43 -7.24 -9.07 -4.16
N VAL A 44 -8.51 -8.96 -4.48
CA VAL A 44 -9.35 -7.78 -4.27
C VAL A 44 -10.54 -8.24 -3.44
N GLU A 45 -10.52 -7.91 -2.15
CA GLU A 45 -11.53 -8.34 -1.18
C GLU A 45 -12.88 -7.64 -1.37
N GLU A 46 -13.92 -8.19 -0.73
CA GLU A 46 -15.27 -7.64 -0.75
C GLU A 46 -15.31 -6.16 -0.32
N GLY A 47 -16.10 -5.38 -1.06
CA GLY A 47 -16.28 -3.95 -0.80
C GLY A 47 -15.10 -3.07 -1.24
N ALA A 48 -13.97 -3.64 -1.64
CA ALA A 48 -12.90 -2.86 -2.26
C ALA A 48 -13.35 -2.31 -3.61
N VAL A 49 -12.85 -1.13 -3.97
CA VAL A 49 -13.17 -0.44 -5.22
C VAL A 49 -11.87 0.00 -5.90
N LEU A 50 -11.64 -0.51 -7.11
CA LEU A 50 -10.60 -0.05 -8.02
C LEU A 50 -11.25 0.83 -9.09
N ARG A 51 -10.84 2.10 -9.19
CA ARG A 51 -11.36 3.05 -10.18
C ARG A 51 -10.23 3.71 -10.96
N ASP A 52 -10.32 3.69 -12.28
CA ASP A 52 -9.35 4.33 -13.17
C ASP A 52 -7.88 4.03 -12.81
N SER A 53 -7.60 2.77 -12.41
CA SER A 53 -6.35 2.36 -11.76
C SER A 53 -5.70 1.14 -12.42
N LEU A 54 -4.41 0.94 -12.15
CA LEU A 54 -3.65 -0.24 -12.57
C LEU A 54 -3.09 -0.97 -11.34
N VAL A 55 -3.43 -2.25 -11.19
CA VAL A 55 -2.89 -3.11 -10.14
C VAL A 55 -2.09 -4.24 -10.76
N ARG A 56 -0.83 -4.40 -10.33
CA ARG A 56 0.09 -5.44 -10.77
C ARG A 56 0.51 -6.31 -9.60
N GLY A 57 0.19 -7.60 -9.69
CA GLY A 57 0.47 -8.59 -8.66
C GLY A 57 1.92 -9.13 -8.67
N PRO A 58 2.33 -9.82 -7.59
CA PRO A 58 1.48 -10.23 -6.47
C PRO A 58 1.07 -9.07 -5.57
N ALA A 59 -0.23 -8.91 -5.29
CA ALA A 59 -0.75 -7.81 -4.48
C ALA A 59 -2.08 -8.18 -3.80
N VAL A 60 -2.36 -7.55 -2.67
CA VAL A 60 -3.64 -7.70 -1.94
C VAL A 60 -4.28 -6.33 -1.75
N ILE A 61 -5.57 -6.24 -2.03
CA ILE A 61 -6.43 -5.08 -1.78
C ILE A 61 -7.49 -5.50 -0.77
N GLY A 62 -7.36 -4.99 0.46
CA GLY A 62 -8.20 -5.31 1.61
C GLY A 62 -9.64 -4.78 1.49
N ARG A 63 -10.48 -5.18 2.44
CA ARG A 63 -11.92 -4.92 2.40
C ARG A 63 -12.21 -3.43 2.49
N GLY A 64 -13.19 -2.96 1.72
CA GLY A 64 -13.58 -1.54 1.74
C GLY A 64 -12.52 -0.56 1.23
N ALA A 65 -11.35 -1.04 0.77
CA ALA A 65 -10.29 -0.17 0.28
C ALA A 65 -10.72 0.55 -1.00
N LEU A 66 -10.26 1.79 -1.17
CA LEU A 66 -10.48 2.59 -2.37
C LEU A 66 -9.14 2.87 -3.05
N VAL A 67 -9.00 2.43 -4.30
CA VAL A 67 -7.85 2.73 -5.15
C VAL A 67 -8.36 3.49 -6.37
N GLU A 68 -8.03 4.78 -6.48
CA GLU A 68 -8.57 5.68 -7.50
C GLU A 68 -7.48 6.47 -8.21
N GLY A 69 -7.44 6.42 -9.54
CA GLY A 69 -6.42 7.12 -10.33
C GLY A 69 -5.00 6.71 -9.95
N ALA A 70 -4.81 5.48 -9.50
CA ALA A 70 -3.59 5.04 -8.81
C ALA A 70 -2.94 3.83 -9.48
N TYR A 71 -1.65 3.66 -9.21
CA TYR A 71 -0.89 2.48 -9.57
C TYR A 71 -0.47 1.72 -8.32
N ILE A 72 -0.81 0.43 -8.28
CA ILE A 72 -0.37 -0.50 -7.23
C ILE A 72 0.54 -1.53 -7.88
N GLY A 73 1.81 -1.52 -7.52
CA GLY A 73 2.84 -2.39 -8.03
C GLY A 73 3.00 -3.69 -7.22
N PRO A 74 3.85 -4.61 -7.71
CA PRO A 74 4.09 -5.90 -7.09
C PRO A 74 4.54 -5.80 -5.62
N TYR A 75 4.25 -6.86 -4.88
CA TYR A 75 4.58 -7.03 -3.47
C TYR A 75 3.99 -5.95 -2.56
N THR A 76 2.82 -5.42 -2.95
CA THR A 76 2.09 -4.41 -2.17
C THR A 76 0.88 -5.03 -1.48
N SER A 77 0.75 -4.74 -0.18
CA SER A 77 -0.41 -5.10 0.63
C SER A 77 -1.15 -3.85 1.08
N ILE A 78 -2.36 -3.69 0.58
CA ILE A 78 -3.30 -2.62 0.96
C ILE A 78 -4.28 -3.22 1.97
N GLY A 79 -4.26 -2.72 3.20
CA GLY A 79 -5.14 -3.17 4.27
C GLY A 79 -6.59 -2.70 4.13
N ASP A 80 -7.43 -3.13 5.07
CA ASP A 80 -8.85 -2.77 5.09
C ASP A 80 -9.05 -1.25 5.23
N ASP A 81 -10.07 -0.73 4.55
CA ASP A 81 -10.46 0.69 4.55
C ASP A 81 -9.33 1.67 4.17
N VAL A 82 -8.29 1.18 3.48
CA VAL A 82 -7.20 2.03 3.00
C VAL A 82 -7.63 2.80 1.77
N ARG A 83 -7.16 4.05 1.64
CA ARG A 83 -7.43 4.91 0.49
C ARG A 83 -6.13 5.26 -0.23
N VAL A 84 -6.01 4.91 -1.51
CA VAL A 84 -4.90 5.31 -2.38
C VAL A 84 -5.48 6.10 -3.55
N ILE A 85 -5.20 7.40 -3.59
CA ILE A 85 -5.81 8.32 -4.58
C ILE A 85 -4.70 9.06 -5.30
N ASN A 86 -4.71 9.06 -6.64
CA ASN A 86 -3.75 9.80 -7.49
C ASN A 86 -2.29 9.58 -7.04
N SER A 87 -1.92 8.33 -6.77
CA SER A 87 -0.63 7.97 -6.17
C SER A 87 -0.12 6.63 -6.70
N GLU A 88 1.20 6.44 -6.65
CA GLU A 88 1.84 5.17 -7.00
C GLU A 88 2.46 4.51 -5.75
N ILE A 89 2.17 3.22 -5.55
CA ILE A 89 2.68 2.42 -4.43
C ILE A 89 3.31 1.13 -4.97
N GLU A 90 4.49 0.75 -4.52
CA GLU A 90 5.13 -0.53 -4.87
C GLU A 90 5.89 -1.12 -3.69
N HIS A 91 6.02 -2.45 -3.59
CA HIS A 91 6.81 -3.13 -2.54
C HIS A 91 6.57 -2.57 -1.13
N SER A 92 5.31 -2.38 -0.74
CA SER A 92 4.93 -1.64 0.47
C SER A 92 3.75 -2.28 1.22
N ILE A 93 3.63 -1.97 2.50
CA ILE A 93 2.54 -2.43 3.37
C ILE A 93 1.79 -1.21 3.90
N LEU A 94 0.51 -1.07 3.55
CA LEU A 94 -0.37 -0.03 4.09
C LEU A 94 -1.36 -0.69 5.05
N LEU A 95 -1.25 -0.41 6.34
CA LEU A 95 -2.14 -0.98 7.34
C LEU A 95 -3.50 -0.28 7.37
N ALA A 96 -4.48 -0.96 7.98
CA ALA A 96 -5.89 -0.59 7.94
C ALA A 96 -6.16 0.89 8.28
N GLY A 97 -7.08 1.49 7.53
CA GLY A 97 -7.52 2.88 7.67
C GLY A 97 -6.49 3.95 7.29
N SER A 98 -5.31 3.57 6.77
CA SER A 98 -4.34 4.54 6.26
C SER A 98 -4.78 5.15 4.93
N SER A 99 -4.24 6.32 4.58
CA SER A 99 -4.53 6.98 3.30
C SER A 99 -3.28 7.60 2.68
N VAL A 100 -3.12 7.42 1.36
CA VAL A 100 -2.10 8.08 0.54
C VAL A 100 -2.80 8.80 -0.60
N GLU A 101 -2.67 10.13 -0.63
CA GLU A 101 -3.40 10.95 -1.59
C GLU A 101 -2.51 11.99 -2.28
N ASN A 102 -2.66 12.08 -3.61
CA ASN A 102 -2.05 13.09 -4.48
C ASN A 102 -0.51 13.13 -4.45
N GLN A 103 0.14 11.98 -4.26
CA GLN A 103 1.59 11.92 -4.22
C GLN A 103 2.18 12.03 -5.63
N ALA A 104 3.13 12.96 -5.79
CA ALA A 104 3.82 13.18 -7.07
C ALA A 104 4.95 12.16 -7.31
N ALA A 105 5.44 11.53 -6.25
CA ALA A 105 6.47 10.49 -6.30
C ALA A 105 5.86 9.16 -5.86
N ARG A 106 6.44 8.08 -6.37
CA ARG A 106 6.09 6.72 -5.96
C ARG A 106 6.54 6.48 -4.52
N ILE A 107 5.67 5.85 -3.74
CA ILE A 107 6.02 5.28 -2.43
C ILE A 107 6.48 3.84 -2.66
N GLU A 108 7.71 3.53 -2.24
CA GLU A 108 8.32 2.23 -2.41
C GLU A 108 9.00 1.77 -1.13
N ALA A 109 9.10 0.45 -0.92
CA ALA A 109 9.82 -0.16 0.20
C ALA A 109 9.42 0.41 1.57
N SER A 110 8.11 0.63 1.76
CA SER A 110 7.56 1.39 2.89
C SER A 110 6.55 0.60 3.70
N LEU A 111 6.41 0.92 4.99
CA LEU A 111 5.35 0.43 5.86
C LEU A 111 4.61 1.61 6.49
N LEU A 112 3.32 1.73 6.19
CA LEU A 112 2.42 2.73 6.75
C LEU A 112 1.60 2.09 7.87
N GLY A 113 1.70 2.65 9.07
CA GLY A 113 0.93 2.24 10.23
C GLY A 113 -0.58 2.41 10.04
N ARG A 114 -1.37 1.88 10.99
CA ARG A 114 -2.82 2.08 10.99
C ARG A 114 -3.16 3.56 11.08
N GLU A 115 -4.19 3.98 10.36
CA GLU A 115 -4.72 5.36 10.37
C GLU A 115 -3.69 6.45 10.00
N VAL A 116 -2.55 6.08 9.42
CA VAL A 116 -1.55 7.03 8.91
C VAL A 116 -2.10 7.73 7.68
N ARG A 117 -1.93 9.05 7.59
CA ARG A 117 -2.31 9.84 6.42
C ARG A 117 -1.10 10.51 5.79
N VAL A 118 -0.88 10.26 4.51
CA VAL A 118 0.14 10.91 3.68
C VAL A 118 -0.58 11.69 2.59
N THR A 119 -0.59 13.01 2.71
CA THR A 119 -1.32 13.90 1.80
C THR A 119 -0.40 14.98 1.27
N ARG A 120 -0.55 15.33 0.00
CA ARG A 120 0.17 16.44 -0.63
C ARG A 120 -0.83 17.47 -1.13
N SER A 121 -0.61 18.73 -0.76
CA SER A 121 -1.36 19.88 -1.27
C SER A 121 -0.51 20.67 -2.25
N ASP A 122 -1.09 21.12 -3.36
CA ASP A 122 -0.41 21.96 -4.36
C ASP A 122 -0.40 23.46 -4.01
N SER A 123 -0.83 23.84 -2.81
CA SER A 123 -0.81 25.24 -2.35
C SER A 123 0.63 25.76 -2.19
N LEU A 124 0.85 27.01 -2.60
CA LEU A 124 2.09 27.73 -2.35
C LEU A 124 1.98 28.60 -1.08
N PRO A 125 3.03 28.65 -0.24
CA PRO A 125 4.29 27.93 -0.33
C PRO A 125 4.16 26.43 0.01
N LYS A 126 4.98 25.58 -0.63
CA LYS A 126 5.04 24.16 -0.32
C LYS A 126 5.51 24.00 1.13
N THR A 127 4.68 23.38 1.95
CA THR A 127 4.93 23.19 3.38
C THR A 127 4.83 21.71 3.71
N MET A 128 5.79 21.19 4.49
CA MET A 128 5.73 19.84 5.05
C MET A 128 5.23 19.94 6.50
N GLN A 129 4.10 19.30 6.79
CA GLN A 129 3.54 19.20 8.13
C GLN A 129 3.55 17.73 8.56
N LEU A 130 4.13 17.44 9.72
CA LEU A 130 4.33 16.08 10.19
C LEU A 130 3.78 15.95 11.61
N LEU A 131 2.97 14.90 11.82
CA LEU A 131 2.62 14.39 13.14
C LEU A 131 3.18 12.98 13.21
N VAL A 132 4.19 12.77 14.07
CA VAL A 132 5.04 11.57 14.04
C VAL A 132 5.00 10.91 15.42
N GLY A 133 4.59 9.65 15.46
CA GLY A 133 4.53 8.84 16.68
C GLY A 133 5.88 8.23 17.06
N ASP A 134 5.88 7.37 18.08
CA ASP A 134 7.10 6.73 18.56
C ASP A 134 7.71 5.75 17.54
N ARG A 135 9.04 5.76 17.43
CA ARG A 135 9.85 4.90 16.53
C ARG A 135 9.55 5.04 15.03
N ALA A 136 9.01 6.18 14.61
CA ALA A 136 8.84 6.47 13.19
C ALA A 136 10.13 6.99 12.56
N GLU A 137 10.40 6.51 11.35
CA GLU A 137 11.52 6.93 10.50
C GLU A 137 10.94 7.54 9.22
N ILE A 138 11.44 8.71 8.84
CA ILE A 138 10.99 9.43 7.65
C ILE A 138 12.23 9.77 6.83
N GLU A 139 12.32 9.18 5.65
CA GLU A 139 13.39 9.44 4.70
C GLU A 139 12.78 10.05 3.42
N ILE A 140 13.40 11.11 2.91
CA ILE A 140 13.04 11.74 1.63
C ILE A 140 14.28 11.65 0.76
N VAL A 141 14.23 10.82 -0.28
CA VAL A 141 15.35 10.49 -1.17
C VAL A 141 15.11 11.05 -2.57
#